data_AF-A0A5C6EAN3-F1
#
_entry.id   AF-A0A5C6EAN3-F1
#
_cell.length_a   1.000
_cell.length_b   1.000
_cell.length_c   1.000
_cell.angle_alpha   90.00
_cell.angle_beta   90.00
_cell.angle_gamma   90.00
#
_symmetry.space_group_name_H-M   'P 1'
#
loop_
_entity.id
_entity.type
_entity.pdbx_description
1 polymer ?
#
loop_
_entity_poly.entity_id
_entity_poly.type
_entity_poly.pdbx_seq_one_letter_code
_entity_poly.pdbx_strand_id
1 'polypeptide(L)'
;MLNSNVTRLSLGSFALIALSILWVGWLALHNLFMVGWISAMLFSTAGYLSMVHSFKANLRQRMKAVGLVADATCLVRVAETQFKLKTPNGQFSWPIRKVKLWRTLHGLLFAPEPDLYVFVSKHSEFSFETFEEFRERVFRPVEQ
;
A
#
# COMPACT_ATOMS: atom_id res chain seq x y z
N MET A 1 -8.62 13.38 -13.98
CA MET A 1 -9.24 12.84 -12.74
C MET A 1 -8.32 12.80 -11.52
N LEU A 2 -6.98 12.91 -11.64
CA LEU A 2 -6.06 12.90 -10.49
C LEU A 2 -6.17 14.16 -9.59
N ASN A 3 -6.52 15.32 -10.16
CA ASN A 3 -6.55 16.59 -9.41
C ASN A 3 -7.71 16.73 -8.39
N SER A 4 -8.87 16.09 -8.61
CA SER A 4 -10.02 16.29 -7.71
C SER A 4 -9.86 15.59 -6.36
N ASN A 5 -9.15 14.45 -6.34
CA ASN A 5 -8.91 13.72 -5.10
C ASN A 5 -7.85 14.41 -4.23
N VAL A 6 -6.80 14.98 -4.84
CA VAL A 6 -5.74 15.71 -4.12
C VAL A 6 -6.27 17.01 -3.51
N THR A 7 -7.11 17.76 -4.22
CA THR A 7 -7.75 18.98 -3.69
C THR A 7 -8.75 18.68 -2.58
N ARG A 8 -9.52 17.59 -2.67
CA ARG A 8 -10.45 17.19 -1.60
C ARG A 8 -9.72 16.75 -0.34
N LEU A 9 -8.58 16.06 -0.50
CA LEU A 9 -7.70 15.67 0.61
C LEU A 9 -6.98 16.88 1.23
N SER A 10 -6.48 17.82 0.42
CA SER A 10 -5.80 19.01 0.97
C SER A 10 -6.78 19.94 1.68
N LEU A 11 -7.97 20.16 1.12
CA LEU A 11 -9.00 21.01 1.73
C LEU A 11 -9.50 20.44 3.07
N GLY A 12 -9.63 19.11 3.16
CA GLY A 12 -9.96 18.43 4.42
C GLY A 12 -8.90 18.65 5.51
N SER A 13 -7.62 18.58 5.15
CA SER A 13 -6.52 18.83 6.08
C SER A 13 -6.47 20.29 6.54
N PHE A 14 -6.65 21.25 5.64
CA PHE A 14 -6.70 22.68 6.01
C PHE A 14 -7.87 23.00 6.93
N ALA A 15 -9.05 22.43 6.68
CA ALA A 15 -10.22 22.60 7.54
C ALA A 15 -9.96 22.04 8.95
N LEU A 16 -9.37 20.84 9.06
CA LEU A 16 -9.01 20.25 10.36
C LEU A 16 -7.97 21.07 11.13
N ILE A 17 -6.97 21.62 10.43
CA ILE A 17 -5.95 22.49 11.05
C ILE A 17 -6.60 23.77 11.58
N ALA A 18 -7.43 24.44 10.78
CA ALA A 18 -8.13 25.66 11.21
C ALA A 18 -9.03 25.41 12.43
N LEU A 19 -9.77 24.30 12.43
CA LEU A 19 -10.64 23.90 13.54
C LEU A 19 -9.84 23.59 14.81
N SER A 20 -8.68 22.93 14.66
CA SER A 20 -7.78 22.66 15.77
C SER A 20 -7.18 23.93 16.38
N ILE A 21 -6.83 24.93 15.56
CA ILE A 21 -6.29 26.21 16.05
C ILE A 21 -7.36 26.99 16.81
N LEU A 22 -8.58 27.05 16.28
CA LEU A 22 -9.72 27.69 16.95
C LEU A 22 -10.04 27.01 18.29
N TRP A 23 -10.04 25.68 18.33
CA TRP A 23 -10.29 24.91 19.54
C TRP A 23 -9.25 25.14 20.64
N VAL A 24 -7.97 25.12 20.27
CA VAL A 24 -6.87 25.37 21.22
C VAL A 24 -6.87 26.83 21.69
N GLY A 25 -7.12 27.78 20.79
CA GLY A 25 -7.24 29.20 21.12
C GLY A 25 -8.41 29.49 22.09
N TRP A 26 -9.55 28.83 21.87
CA TRP A 26 -10.70 28.91 22.77
C TRP A 26 -10.39 28.37 24.16
N LEU A 27 -9.76 27.20 24.27
CA LEU A 27 -9.38 26.60 25.55
C LEU A 27 -8.29 27.41 26.30
N ALA A 28 -7.41 28.09 25.57
CA ALA A 28 -6.39 28.96 26.15
C ALA A 28 -7.01 30.16 26.88
N LEU A 29 -8.11 30.73 26.36
CA LEU A 29 -8.85 31.82 27.01
C LEU A 29 -9.47 31.39 28.36
N HIS A 30 -9.67 30.10 28.58
CA HIS A 30 -10.19 29.52 29.82
C HIS A 30 -9.09 28.97 30.76
N ASN A 31 -7.81 29.32 30.55
CA ASN A 31 -6.66 28.78 31.28
C ASN A 31 -6.49 27.24 31.18
N LEU A 32 -7.13 26.61 30.20
CA LEU A 32 -7.09 25.16 29.97
C LEU A 32 -6.14 24.78 28.82
N PHE A 33 -5.05 25.55 28.65
CA PHE A 33 -4.09 25.36 27.56
C PHE A 33 -3.51 23.94 27.50
N MET A 34 -3.13 23.37 28.64
CA MET A 34 -2.61 22.00 28.72
C MET A 34 -3.64 20.95 28.28
N VAL A 35 -4.91 21.14 28.64
CA VAL A 35 -6.00 20.23 28.21
C VAL A 35 -6.22 20.34 26.71
N GLY A 36 -6.19 21.56 26.16
CA GLY A 36 -6.26 21.81 24.72
C GLY A 36 -5.12 21.12 23.96
N TRP A 37 -3.89 21.23 24.45
CA TRP A 37 -2.72 20.65 23.81
C TRP A 37 -2.74 19.11 23.82
N ILE A 38 -3.05 18.50 24.97
CA ILE A 38 -3.19 17.03 25.10
C ILE A 38 -4.33 16.53 24.20
N SER A 39 -5.46 17.24 24.16
CA SER A 39 -6.59 16.86 23.31
C SER A 39 -6.22 16.90 21.82
N ALA A 40 -5.50 17.92 21.36
CA ALA A 40 -5.05 18.02 19.97
C ALA A 40 -4.11 16.88 19.58
N MET A 41 -3.18 16.49 20.46
CA MET A 41 -2.32 15.31 20.25
C MET A 41 -3.14 14.02 20.18
N LEU A 42 -4.12 13.83 21.07
CA LEU A 42 -4.99 12.66 21.05
C LEU A 42 -5.82 12.60 19.76
N PHE A 43 -6.42 13.71 19.33
CA PHE A 43 -7.18 13.77 18.08
C PHE A 43 -6.31 13.48 16.86
N SER A 44 -5.10 14.05 16.80
CA SER A 44 -4.15 13.78 15.71
C SER A 44 -3.77 12.30 15.67
N THR A 45 -3.45 11.72 16.83
CA THR A 45 -3.08 10.30 16.97
C THR A 45 -4.25 9.40 16.57
N ALA A 46 -5.46 9.67 17.07
CA ALA A 46 -6.65 8.89 16.75
C ALA A 46 -7.02 9.00 15.26
N GLY A 47 -6.91 10.19 14.68
CA GLY A 47 -7.13 10.42 13.25
C GLY A 47 -6.14 9.64 12.38
N TYR A 48 -4.86 9.72 12.69
CA TYR A 48 -3.82 8.98 11.99
C TYR A 48 -4.02 7.47 12.13
N LEU A 49 -4.29 6.98 13.34
CA LEU A 49 -4.53 5.56 13.61
C LEU A 49 -5.76 5.04 12.85
N SER A 50 -6.84 5.82 12.81
CA SER A 50 -8.05 5.49 12.06
C SER A 50 -7.77 5.40 10.56
N MET A 51 -6.99 6.32 10.02
CA MET A 51 -6.59 6.33 8.61
C MET A 51 -5.72 5.10 8.26
N VAL A 52 -4.73 4.79 9.10
CA VAL A 52 -3.89 3.59 8.94
C VAL A 52 -4.71 2.31 9.05
N HIS A 53 -5.64 2.26 10.00
CA HIS A 53 -6.50 1.10 10.19
C HIS A 53 -7.41 0.86 8.97
N SER A 54 -8.05 1.93 8.48
CA SER A 54 -8.89 1.89 7.28
C SER A 54 -8.10 1.47 6.05
N PHE A 55 -6.90 2.01 5.86
CA PHE A 55 -5.99 1.62 4.78
C PHE A 55 -5.63 0.13 4.85
N LYS A 56 -5.23 -0.35 6.03
CA LYS A 56 -4.89 -1.77 6.25
C LYS A 56 -6.08 -2.69 5.99
N ALA A 57 -7.28 -2.28 6.39
CA ALA A 57 -8.51 -3.04 6.15
C ALA A 57 -8.82 -3.13 4.65
N ASN A 58 -8.76 -2.02 3.92
CA ASN A 58 -8.99 -1.97 2.47
C ASN A 58 -7.97 -2.83 1.72
N LEU A 59 -6.68 -2.72 2.06
CA LEU A 59 -5.61 -3.52 1.48
C LEU A 59 -5.85 -5.02 1.70
N ARG A 60 -6.24 -5.41 2.91
CA ARG A 60 -6.59 -6.82 3.22
C ARG A 60 -7.79 -7.30 2.41
N GLN A 61 -8.82 -6.49 2.26
CA GLN A 61 -9.98 -6.83 1.43
C GLN A 61 -9.61 -6.98 -0.05
N ARG A 62 -8.75 -6.10 -0.57
CA ARG A 62 -8.30 -6.18 -1.96
C ARG A 62 -7.46 -7.43 -2.21
N MET A 63 -6.52 -7.75 -1.33
CA MET A 63 -5.74 -8.99 -1.43
C MET A 63 -6.64 -10.23 -1.37
N LYS A 64 -7.62 -10.25 -0.46
CA LYS A 64 -8.64 -11.32 -0.38
C LYS A 64 -9.43 -11.47 -1.67
N ALA A 65 -9.85 -10.37 -2.29
CA ALA A 65 -10.60 -10.41 -3.55
C ALA A 65 -9.80 -11.08 -4.67
N VAL A 66 -8.48 -10.87 -4.70
CA VAL A 66 -7.56 -11.50 -5.67
C VAL A 66 -7.16 -12.93 -5.25
N GLY A 67 -7.61 -13.41 -4.10
CA GLY A 67 -7.32 -14.76 -3.61
C GLY A 67 -5.95 -14.89 -2.93
N LEU A 68 -5.31 -13.77 -2.60
CA LEU A 68 -4.10 -13.72 -1.78
C LEU A 68 -4.50 -13.79 -0.31
N VAL A 69 -4.75 -15.00 0.16
CA VAL A 69 -5.05 -15.32 1.56
C VAL A 69 -3.94 -16.17 2.17
N ALA A 70 -3.92 -16.27 3.50
CA ALA A 70 -2.99 -17.16 4.19
C ALA A 70 -3.13 -18.58 3.64
N ASP A 71 -1.99 -19.25 3.45
CA ASP A 71 -1.89 -20.62 2.95
C ASP A 71 -2.44 -20.86 1.53
N ALA A 72 -2.71 -19.79 0.77
CA ALA A 72 -3.10 -19.92 -0.63
C ALA A 72 -1.90 -20.29 -1.51
N THR A 73 -2.00 -21.40 -2.23
CA THR A 73 -1.03 -21.74 -3.28
C THR A 73 -1.20 -20.78 -4.46
N CYS A 74 -0.22 -19.89 -4.63
CA CYS A 74 -0.21 -18.92 -5.72
C CYS A 74 0.96 -19.20 -6.66
N LEU A 75 0.71 -19.16 -7.96
CA LEU A 75 1.75 -19.31 -8.97
C LEU A 75 2.02 -17.96 -9.63
N VAL A 76 3.27 -17.53 -9.60
CA VAL A 76 3.72 -16.31 -10.24
C VAL A 76 4.48 -16.68 -11.51
N ARG A 77 4.05 -16.13 -12.64
CA ARG A 77 4.76 -16.24 -13.91
C ARG A 77 5.00 -14.85 -14.46
N VAL A 78 6.26 -14.47 -14.56
CA VAL A 78 6.67 -13.25 -15.26
C VAL A 78 7.08 -13.64 -16.68
N ALA A 79 6.48 -13.01 -17.69
CA ALA A 79 6.88 -13.07 -19.08
C ALA A 79 7.39 -11.69 -19.52
N GLU A 80 8.03 -11.60 -20.68
CA GLU A 80 8.66 -10.35 -21.18
C GLU A 80 7.73 -9.13 -21.16
N THR A 81 6.44 -9.34 -21.41
CA THR A 81 5.46 -8.24 -21.50
C THR A 81 4.43 -8.22 -20.36
N GLN A 82 4.34 -9.30 -19.57
CA GLN A 82 3.23 -9.50 -18.63
C GLN A 82 3.66 -10.19 -17.34
N PHE A 83 3.18 -9.65 -16.22
CA PHE A 83 3.15 -10.31 -14.93
C PHE A 83 1.84 -11.08 -14.78
N LYS A 84 1.91 -12.40 -14.58
CA LYS A 84 0.75 -13.28 -14.40
C LYS A 84 0.77 -13.87 -13.00
N LEU A 85 -0.36 -13.76 -12.30
CA LEU A 85 -0.60 -14.35 -11.00
C LEU A 85 -1.77 -15.31 -11.12
N LYS A 86 -1.55 -16.58 -10.80
CA LYS A 86 -2.63 -17.55 -10.66
C LYS A 86 -2.88 -17.78 -9.18
N THR A 87 -4.09 -17.48 -8.75
CA THR A 87 -4.57 -17.68 -7.37
C THR A 87 -5.78 -18.62 -7.40
N PRO A 88 -6.29 -19.06 -6.24
CA PRO A 88 -7.52 -19.84 -6.17
C PRO A 88 -8.74 -19.13 -6.78
N ASN A 89 -8.75 -17.79 -6.78
CA ASN A 89 -9.84 -16.98 -7.32
C ASN A 89 -9.74 -16.77 -8.84
N GLY A 90 -8.66 -17.21 -9.48
CA GLY A 90 -8.50 -17.13 -10.92
C GLY A 90 -7.10 -16.70 -11.36
N GLN A 91 -6.99 -16.35 -12.63
CA GLN A 91 -5.74 -15.90 -13.23
C GLN A 91 -5.83 -14.41 -13.53
N PHE A 92 -4.88 -13.65 -13.01
CA PHE A 92 -4.74 -12.22 -13.17
C PHE A 92 -3.49 -11.92 -13.99
N SER A 93 -3.57 -10.93 -14.89
CA SER A 93 -2.47 -10.55 -15.76
C SER A 93 -2.35 -9.04 -15.85
N TRP A 94 -1.15 -8.53 -15.63
CA TRP A 94 -0.85 -7.10 -15.70
C TRP A 94 0.32 -6.85 -16.66
N PRO A 95 0.30 -5.74 -17.43
CA PRO A 95 1.46 -5.35 -18.23
C PRO A 95 2.66 -5.06 -17.33
N ILE A 96 3.82 -5.63 -17.65
CA ILE A 96 5.01 -5.52 -16.78
C ILE A 96 5.42 -4.06 -16.51
N ARG A 97 5.20 -3.15 -17.47
CA ARG A 97 5.48 -1.71 -17.35
C ARG A 97 4.68 -1.00 -16.26
N LYS A 98 3.52 -1.55 -15.90
CA LYS A 98 2.66 -1.00 -14.84
C LYS A 98 2.98 -1.59 -13.47
N VAL A 99 3.72 -2.70 -13.44
CA VAL A 99 4.08 -3.39 -12.21
C VAL A 99 5.30 -2.72 -11.61
N LYS A 100 5.15 -2.19 -10.40
CA LYS A 100 6.30 -1.70 -9.64
C LYS A 100 6.99 -2.88 -8.98
N LEU A 101 8.31 -2.88 -9.04
CA LEU A 101 9.14 -3.96 -8.54
C LEU A 101 10.19 -3.42 -7.59
N TRP A 102 10.32 -4.06 -6.43
CA TRP A 102 11.36 -3.74 -5.45
C TRP A 102 12.13 -4.98 -5.03
N ARG A 103 13.45 -4.79 -4.84
CA ARG A 103 14.31 -5.79 -4.23
C ARG A 103 14.24 -5.66 -2.72
N THR A 104 14.15 -6.79 -2.03
CA THR A 104 14.26 -6.86 -0.57
C THR A 104 15.34 -7.89 -0.20
N LEU A 105 15.82 -7.85 1.04
CA LEU A 105 16.81 -8.82 1.54
C LEU A 105 16.32 -10.28 1.47
N HIS A 106 15.01 -10.49 1.50
CA HIS A 106 14.39 -11.81 1.60
C HIS A 106 13.68 -12.27 0.32
N GLY A 107 13.67 -11.45 -0.73
CA GLY A 107 12.88 -11.75 -1.93
C GLY A 107 12.55 -10.52 -2.77
N LEU A 108 11.52 -10.65 -3.59
CA LEU A 108 11.05 -9.62 -4.50
C LEU A 108 9.61 -9.21 -4.16
N LEU A 109 9.36 -7.90 -4.19
CA LEU A 109 8.03 -7.35 -3.99
C LEU A 109 7.51 -6.77 -5.31
N PHE A 110 6.36 -7.28 -5.76
CA PHE A 110 5.64 -6.80 -6.93
C PHE A 110 4.39 -6.05 -6.48
N ALA A 111 4.17 -4.84 -6.99
CA ALA A 111 2.89 -4.14 -6.90
C ALA A 111 2.33 -3.91 -8.30
N PRO A 112 1.46 -4.81 -8.80
CA PRO A 112 0.85 -4.67 -10.11
C PRO A 112 -0.24 -3.58 -10.17
N GLU A 113 -0.88 -3.29 -9.04
CA GLU A 113 -1.91 -2.25 -8.88
C GLU A 113 -1.72 -1.53 -7.52
N PRO A 114 -2.29 -0.33 -7.34
CA PRO A 114 -2.45 0.25 -6.01
C PRO A 114 -3.16 -0.74 -5.07
N ASP A 115 -2.70 -0.82 -3.83
CA ASP A 115 -3.25 -1.67 -2.77
C ASP A 115 -3.19 -3.19 -3.04
N LEU A 116 -2.37 -3.63 -4.01
CA LEU A 116 -2.10 -5.04 -4.29
C LEU A 116 -0.60 -5.31 -4.29
N TYR A 117 -0.17 -6.22 -3.43
CA TYR A 117 1.23 -6.57 -3.26
C TYR A 117 1.40 -8.08 -3.31
N VAL A 118 2.38 -8.53 -4.09
CA VAL A 118 2.78 -9.93 -4.20
C VAL A 118 4.24 -10.03 -3.79
N PHE A 119 4.50 -10.76 -2.72
CA PHE A 119 5.85 -11.02 -2.25
C PHE A 119 6.29 -12.42 -2.71
N VAL A 120 7.39 -12.47 -3.44
CA VAL A 120 8.03 -13.73 -3.87
C VAL A 120 9.29 -13.90 -3.03
N SER A 121 9.27 -14.90 -2.15
CA SER A 121 10.40 -15.20 -1.27
C SER A 121 11.54 -15.84 -2.05
N LYS A 122 12.78 -15.64 -1.60
CA LYS A 122 13.94 -16.40 -2.09
C LYS A 122 13.83 -17.90 -1.83
N HIS A 123 12.98 -18.29 -0.87
CA HIS A 123 12.71 -19.69 -0.49
C HIS A 123 11.48 -20.28 -1.18
N SER A 124 10.83 -19.54 -2.08
CA SER A 124 9.72 -20.09 -2.86
C SER A 124 10.20 -21.23 -3.76
N GLU A 125 9.28 -22.14 -4.11
CA GLU A 125 9.58 -23.21 -5.06
C GLU A 125 9.66 -22.64 -6.48
N PHE A 126 10.87 -22.69 -7.06
CA PHE A 126 11.09 -22.33 -8.46
C PHE A 126 11.28 -23.62 -9.26
N SER A 127 10.41 -23.86 -10.25
CA SER A 127 10.37 -25.15 -10.95
C SER A 127 11.52 -25.38 -11.94
N PHE A 128 11.96 -24.33 -12.65
CA PHE A 128 12.90 -24.45 -13.77
C PHE A 128 14.05 -23.43 -13.72
N GLU A 129 14.14 -22.62 -12.67
CA GLU A 129 15.15 -21.56 -12.52
C GLU A 129 15.52 -21.40 -11.05
N THR A 130 16.69 -20.83 -10.75
CA THR A 130 17.02 -20.41 -9.37
C THR A 130 16.42 -19.04 -9.05
N PHE A 131 16.34 -18.68 -7.77
CA PHE A 131 15.91 -17.33 -7.38
C PHE A 131 16.79 -16.23 -8.01
N GLU A 132 18.10 -16.49 -8.18
CA GLU A 132 19.01 -15.51 -8.79
C GLU A 132 18.71 -15.32 -10.27
N GLU A 133 18.48 -16.40 -11.02
CA GLU A 133 18.08 -16.37 -12.43
C GLU A 133 16.72 -15.67 -12.60
N PHE A 134 15.75 -16.00 -11.74
CA PHE A 134 14.45 -15.32 -11.72
C PHE A 134 14.62 -13.82 -11.48
N ARG A 135 15.41 -13.45 -10.47
CA ARG A 135 15.68 -12.05 -10.13
C ARG A 135 16.33 -11.33 -11.30
N GLU A 136 17.34 -11.91 -11.93
CA GLU A 136 17.97 -11.28 -13.09
C GLU A 136 16.99 -11.09 -14.24
N ARG A 137 16.21 -12.13 -14.56
CA ARG A 137 15.23 -12.09 -15.64
C ARG A 137 14.17 -11.01 -15.45
N VAL A 138 13.69 -10.85 -14.23
CA VAL A 138 12.65 -9.86 -13.91
C VAL A 138 13.21 -8.42 -13.85
N PHE A 139 14.49 -8.25 -13.51
CA PHE A 139 15.13 -6.93 -13.42
C PHE A 139 15.90 -6.51 -14.67
N ARG A 140 16.20 -7.40 -15.60
CA ARG A 140 16.80 -7.00 -16.87
C ARG A 140 15.79 -6.09 -17.57
N PRO A 141 16.16 -4.83 -17.85
CA PRO A 141 15.29 -3.95 -18.60
C PRO A 141 15.04 -4.61 -19.95
N VAL A 142 13.77 -4.73 -20.32
CA VAL A 142 13.42 -4.92 -21.72
C VAL A 142 13.84 -3.63 -22.39
N GLU A 143 15.05 -3.61 -22.96
CA GLU A 143 15.47 -2.55 -23.88
C GLU A 143 14.39 -2.44 -24.96
N GLN A 144 13.69 -1.31 -24.96
CA GLN A 144 12.83 -0.88 -26.03
C GLN A 144 13.28 0.50 -26.48
#